data_AF-A0AAD6GQ13-F1
#
_entry.id   AF-A0AAD6GQ13-F1
#
_cell.length_a   1.000
_cell.length_b   1.000
_cell.length_c   1.000
_cell.angle_alpha   90.00
_cell.angle_beta   90.00
_cell.angle_gamma   90.00
#
_symmetry.space_group_name_H-M   'P 1'
#
loop_
_entity.id
_entity.type
_entity.pdbx_description
1 polymer ?
#
loop_
_entity_poly.entity_id
_entity_poly.type
_entity_poly.pdbx_seq_one_letter_code
_entity_poly.pdbx_strand_id
1 'polypeptide(L)'
;MGAKASKPVQAAAGAAKRQYPKKTAPPPRIPKVQRETKASQSQAPEPPQPPKPTPTPPSPTPRPPQAPIEQGPQYHSKEQASSTKSTAIDLDGRDPDFAASLRSIGPVDPTQGHPTAANRGAMQSVFPSGPTTAMLVHTARQRASKIAEDEAERMRMGHHGDRQFADAFLLQQALQMRDVQNLPNDEIESIFGLKAGFMDQLGDNGVVSSFTR
;
A
#
# COMPACT_ATOMS: atom_id res chain seq x y z
N MET A 1 9.21 -64.30 20.55
CA MET A 1 9.59 -63.03 19.88
C MET A 1 8.33 -62.16 19.82
N GLY A 2 8.36 -60.83 19.97
CA GLY A 2 9.51 -59.96 20.24
C GLY A 2 9.22 -58.45 20.12
N ALA A 3 7.96 -58.01 20.25
CA ALA A 3 7.59 -56.62 20.02
C ALA A 3 8.16 -55.67 21.08
N LYS A 4 8.80 -54.58 20.66
CA LYS A 4 9.25 -53.47 21.52
C LYS A 4 8.71 -52.13 21.01
N ALA A 5 8.53 -51.21 21.95
CA ALA A 5 7.80 -49.97 21.76
C ALA A 5 8.60 -48.86 21.07
N SER A 6 7.90 -47.83 20.61
CA SER A 6 8.42 -46.48 20.48
C SER A 6 7.32 -45.48 20.81
N LYS A 7 7.58 -44.59 21.79
CA LYS A 7 6.76 -43.42 22.13
C LYS A 7 7.70 -42.21 22.19
N PRO A 8 7.44 -41.12 21.45
CA PRO A 8 7.98 -39.82 21.81
C PRO A 8 7.10 -39.18 22.90
N VAL A 9 7.71 -38.78 24.01
CA VAL A 9 7.11 -37.86 24.99
C VAL A 9 8.10 -36.74 25.20
N GLN A 10 7.73 -35.51 24.85
CA GLN A 10 8.44 -34.30 25.26
C GLN A 10 7.48 -33.12 25.28
N ALA A 11 7.72 -32.14 26.16
CA ALA A 11 6.72 -31.13 26.53
C ALA A 11 7.30 -29.72 26.71
N ALA A 12 6.41 -28.74 26.56
CA ALA A 12 6.42 -27.40 27.17
C ALA A 12 7.56 -26.40 26.85
N ALA A 13 7.28 -25.47 25.91
CA ALA A 13 7.51 -24.03 26.03
C ALA A 13 6.82 -23.29 24.84
N GLY A 14 6.29 -22.06 24.94
CA GLY A 14 6.06 -21.22 26.11
C GLY A 14 5.53 -19.81 25.71
N ALA A 15 4.70 -19.21 26.58
CA ALA A 15 4.36 -17.78 26.68
C ALA A 15 3.95 -16.94 25.42
N ALA A 16 2.67 -16.52 25.39
CA ALA A 16 2.27 -15.20 24.88
C ALA A 16 1.00 -14.71 25.61
N LYS A 17 1.15 -13.85 26.64
CA LYS A 17 0.00 -13.27 27.36
C LYS A 17 -0.53 -12.06 26.59
N ARG A 18 -1.81 -12.08 26.21
CA ARG A 18 -2.49 -10.91 25.61
C ARG A 18 -2.52 -9.76 26.62
N GLN A 19 -1.88 -8.63 26.29
CA GLN A 19 -1.89 -7.42 27.10
C GLN A 19 -2.71 -6.32 26.41
N TYR A 20 -3.67 -5.76 27.13
CA TYR A 20 -4.48 -4.62 26.66
C TYR A 20 -3.68 -3.30 26.76
N PRO A 21 -3.94 -2.32 25.88
CA PRO A 21 -3.22 -1.05 25.89
C PRO A 21 -3.51 -0.24 27.17
N LYS A 22 -2.45 0.17 27.88
CA LYS A 22 -2.57 1.11 29.00
C LYS A 22 -2.73 2.54 28.49
N LYS A 23 -3.77 3.22 28.96
CA LYS A 23 -3.93 4.69 28.81
C LYS A 23 -2.86 5.40 29.66
N THR A 24 -2.22 6.43 29.11
CA THR A 24 -1.35 7.35 29.84
C THR A 24 -2.09 8.63 30.22
N ALA A 25 -1.78 9.21 31.37
CA ALA A 25 -2.42 10.40 31.96
C ALA A 25 -1.34 11.39 32.47
N PRO A 26 -1.66 12.68 32.70
CA PRO A 26 -0.66 13.76 32.78
C PRO A 26 0.13 13.85 34.12
N PRO A 27 1.20 14.68 34.18
CA PRO A 27 2.25 14.61 35.21
C PRO A 27 2.13 15.63 36.35
N PRO A 28 2.98 15.52 37.40
CA PRO A 28 3.38 16.68 38.19
C PRO A 28 4.89 16.79 38.57
N ARG A 29 5.40 18.03 38.45
CA ARG A 29 6.43 18.75 39.25
C ARG A 29 7.79 18.12 39.70
N ILE A 30 8.85 18.86 39.36
CA ILE A 30 10.21 19.00 39.99
C ILE A 30 10.13 19.66 41.41
N PRO A 31 11.22 19.89 42.22
CA PRO A 31 12.69 19.78 41.97
C PRO A 31 13.59 19.18 43.09
N LYS A 32 14.89 18.91 42.80
CA LYS A 32 16.05 19.44 43.58
C LYS A 32 17.42 19.25 42.87
N VAL A 33 18.50 19.74 43.50
CA VAL A 33 19.84 20.04 42.95
C VAL A 33 20.96 19.51 43.87
N GLN A 34 22.23 19.51 43.40
CA GLN A 34 23.53 19.21 44.09
C GLN A 34 24.04 17.76 43.91
N ARG A 35 25.35 17.47 43.79
CA ARG A 35 26.59 18.30 43.74
C ARG A 35 27.73 17.58 43.00
N GLU A 36 28.87 18.26 42.80
CA GLU A 36 30.04 17.83 42.02
C GLU A 36 31.10 17.05 42.85
N THR A 37 32.04 16.32 42.20
CA THR A 37 33.50 16.34 42.56
C THR A 37 34.43 15.66 41.54
N LYS A 38 35.72 16.06 41.59
CA LYS A 38 36.94 15.64 40.85
C LYS A 38 37.61 14.37 41.46
N ALA A 39 38.68 13.71 40.95
CA ALA A 39 39.52 13.75 39.72
C ALA A 39 40.55 12.56 39.67
N SER A 40 41.31 12.45 38.56
CA SER A 40 42.65 11.78 38.40
C SER A 40 42.72 10.24 38.40
N GLN A 41 43.48 9.50 37.55
CA GLN A 41 44.92 9.52 37.11
C GLN A 41 45.89 8.93 38.17
N SER A 42 46.91 8.09 37.88
CA SER A 42 47.53 7.65 36.59
C SER A 42 48.44 6.38 36.69
N GLN A 43 48.65 5.69 35.54
CA GLN A 43 49.88 4.99 35.05
C GLN A 43 50.52 3.76 35.77
N ALA A 44 51.42 3.07 35.04
CA ALA A 44 52.16 1.83 35.39
C ALA A 44 53.53 1.77 34.65
N PRO A 45 54.41 0.77 34.91
CA PRO A 45 55.51 0.40 33.99
C PRO A 45 55.63 -1.12 33.65
N GLU A 46 56.50 -1.43 32.67
CA GLU A 46 56.76 -2.70 31.94
C GLU A 46 58.28 -3.10 32.06
N PRO A 47 58.93 -4.01 31.26
CA PRO A 47 58.49 -4.98 30.24
C PRO A 47 58.75 -6.45 30.74
N PRO A 48 59.47 -7.45 30.11
CA PRO A 48 60.22 -7.61 28.84
C PRO A 48 59.57 -8.59 27.82
N GLN A 49 60.29 -8.98 26.74
CA GLN A 49 59.78 -9.82 25.62
C GLN A 49 60.82 -10.80 25.04
N PRO A 50 60.38 -11.89 24.34
CA PRO A 50 61.12 -12.59 23.28
C PRO A 50 60.51 -12.37 21.86
N PRO A 51 61.21 -12.72 20.75
CA PRO A 51 61.03 -12.09 19.43
C PRO A 51 60.14 -12.82 18.37
N LYS A 52 59.84 -12.13 17.26
CA LYS A 52 59.15 -12.61 16.04
C LYS A 52 60.08 -12.85 14.83
N PRO A 53 59.73 -13.83 13.99
CA PRO A 53 59.58 -13.67 12.52
C PRO A 53 58.18 -14.17 12.05
N THR A 54 57.63 -14.01 10.83
CA THR A 54 57.91 -13.22 9.59
C THR A 54 56.56 -13.05 8.83
N PRO A 55 56.42 -12.18 7.81
CA PRO A 55 55.11 -11.80 7.25
C PRO A 55 54.63 -12.56 6.00
N THR A 56 53.31 -12.62 5.83
CA THR A 56 52.59 -13.00 4.58
C THR A 56 52.19 -11.74 3.80
N PRO A 57 52.27 -11.70 2.46
CA PRO A 57 51.92 -10.49 1.68
C PRO A 57 50.42 -10.17 1.69
N PRO A 58 50.02 -8.89 1.78
CA PRO A 58 48.62 -8.47 1.67
C PRO A 58 48.16 -8.41 0.20
N SER A 59 46.97 -8.92 -0.08
CA SER A 59 46.29 -8.71 -1.38
C SER A 59 45.86 -7.24 -1.57
N PRO A 60 45.79 -6.75 -2.82
CA PRO A 60 45.42 -5.35 -3.08
C PRO A 60 43.95 -5.08 -2.72
N THR A 61 43.72 -4.14 -1.81
CA THR A 61 42.37 -3.69 -1.45
C THR A 61 41.75 -2.90 -2.61
N PRO A 62 40.56 -3.27 -3.12
CA PRO A 62 39.86 -2.47 -4.11
C PRO A 62 39.44 -1.12 -3.49
N ARG A 63 39.50 -0.06 -4.29
CA ARG A 63 39.11 1.30 -3.92
C ARG A 63 37.62 1.32 -3.50
N PRO A 64 37.23 2.01 -2.41
CA PRO A 64 35.82 2.12 -2.05
C PRO A 64 35.05 2.80 -3.19
N PRO A 65 33.89 2.25 -3.62
CA PRO A 65 33.05 2.91 -4.60
C PRO A 65 32.50 4.23 -4.03
N GLN A 66 32.24 5.20 -4.90
CA GLN A 66 31.62 6.46 -4.52
C GLN A 66 30.23 6.23 -3.94
N ALA A 67 29.80 7.09 -3.02
CA ALA A 67 28.48 7.01 -2.40
C ALA A 67 27.38 7.01 -3.49
N PRO A 68 26.46 6.03 -3.50
CA PRO A 68 25.35 6.02 -4.44
C PRO A 68 24.49 7.27 -4.29
N ILE A 69 24.12 7.85 -5.43
CA ILE A 69 23.05 8.86 -5.51
C ILE A 69 21.75 8.16 -5.09
N GLU A 70 20.90 8.81 -4.28
CA GLU A 70 19.71 8.20 -3.68
C GLU A 70 18.60 7.89 -4.71
N GLN A 71 18.77 6.80 -5.45
CA GLN A 71 17.87 6.33 -6.51
C GLN A 71 16.68 5.51 -5.96
N GLY A 72 15.82 6.17 -5.17
CA GLY A 72 14.52 5.63 -4.77
C GLY A 72 14.56 4.38 -3.88
N PRO A 73 13.44 3.64 -3.78
CA PRO A 73 13.36 2.40 -2.99
C PRO A 73 14.06 1.25 -3.72
N GLN A 74 15.27 0.91 -3.30
CA GLN A 74 16.03 -0.19 -3.90
C GLN A 74 15.37 -1.55 -3.64
N TYR A 75 14.93 -2.22 -4.71
CA TYR A 75 14.21 -3.50 -4.64
C TYR A 75 15.18 -4.67 -4.38
N HIS A 76 15.10 -5.27 -3.19
CA HIS A 76 16.04 -6.28 -2.69
C HIS A 76 15.43 -7.70 -2.58
N SER A 77 14.62 -8.12 -3.55
CA SER A 77 14.17 -9.52 -3.62
C SER A 77 15.35 -10.47 -3.83
N LYS A 78 15.38 -11.56 -3.06
CA LYS A 78 16.38 -12.65 -3.18
C LYS A 78 15.94 -13.77 -4.12
N GLU A 79 14.81 -13.58 -4.79
CA GLU A 79 14.19 -14.56 -5.69
C GLU A 79 15.01 -14.67 -6.97
N GLN A 80 15.47 -15.88 -7.28
CA GLN A 80 16.17 -16.17 -8.52
C GLN A 80 15.14 -16.32 -9.64
N ALA A 81 15.38 -15.68 -10.79
CA ALA A 81 14.48 -15.78 -11.94
C ALA A 81 14.35 -17.23 -12.40
N SER A 82 13.13 -17.78 -12.35
CA SER A 82 12.86 -19.16 -12.73
C SER A 82 12.82 -19.32 -14.25
N SER A 83 13.72 -20.15 -14.79
CA SER A 83 13.71 -20.55 -16.20
C SER A 83 12.52 -21.45 -16.59
N THR A 84 11.87 -22.06 -15.59
CA THR A 84 10.69 -22.92 -15.77
C THR A 84 9.41 -22.08 -15.75
N LYS A 85 8.54 -22.27 -16.73
CA LYS A 85 7.21 -21.63 -16.74
C LYS A 85 6.29 -22.25 -15.69
N SER A 86 5.58 -21.42 -14.95
CA SER A 86 4.47 -21.84 -14.08
C SER A 86 3.17 -21.93 -14.89
N THR A 87 2.21 -22.72 -14.42
CA THR A 87 0.89 -22.90 -15.07
C THR A 87 0.12 -21.60 -15.28
N ALA A 88 0.28 -20.60 -14.41
CA ALA A 88 -0.28 -19.26 -14.59
C ALA A 88 0.28 -18.57 -15.85
N ILE A 89 1.59 -18.63 -16.07
CA ILE A 89 2.27 -18.03 -17.24
C ILE A 89 1.78 -18.68 -18.55
N ASP A 90 1.44 -19.98 -18.53
CA ASP A 90 0.86 -20.68 -19.67
C ASP A 90 -0.65 -20.44 -19.85
N LEU A 91 -1.34 -19.82 -18.89
CA LEU A 91 -2.70 -19.26 -19.06
C LEU A 91 -2.60 -17.85 -19.64
N ASP A 92 -1.82 -16.96 -19.01
CA ASP A 92 -1.58 -15.58 -19.45
C ASP A 92 -1.05 -15.55 -20.90
N GLY A 93 -0.13 -16.46 -21.23
CA GLY A 93 0.43 -16.63 -22.58
C GLY A 93 -0.55 -17.16 -23.65
N ARG A 94 -1.79 -17.49 -23.29
CA ARG A 94 -2.88 -17.85 -24.22
C ARG A 94 -3.95 -16.76 -24.33
N ASP A 95 -3.93 -15.76 -23.46
CA ASP A 95 -4.89 -14.67 -23.44
C ASP A 95 -4.56 -13.63 -24.55
N PRO A 96 -5.48 -13.38 -25.50
CA PRO A 96 -5.25 -12.42 -26.58
C PRO A 96 -5.20 -10.96 -26.09
N ASP A 97 -5.90 -10.62 -25.01
CA ASP A 97 -5.96 -9.27 -24.44
C ASP A 97 -4.70 -8.99 -23.62
N PHE A 98 -4.19 -9.99 -22.89
CA PHE A 98 -2.86 -9.94 -22.28
C PHE A 98 -1.76 -9.77 -23.35
N ALA A 99 -1.85 -10.51 -24.45
CA ALA A 99 -0.93 -10.35 -25.58
C ALA A 99 -1.04 -8.98 -26.27
N ALA A 100 -2.23 -8.37 -26.31
CA ALA A 100 -2.41 -6.99 -26.79
C ALA A 100 -1.79 -5.97 -25.82
N SER A 101 -1.97 -6.16 -24.52
CA SER A 101 -1.34 -5.34 -23.47
C SER A 101 0.19 -5.36 -23.58
N LEU A 102 0.81 -6.55 -23.69
CA LEU A 102 2.26 -6.67 -23.89
C LEU A 102 2.76 -6.00 -25.17
N ARG A 103 2.00 -6.04 -26.27
CA ARG A 103 2.33 -5.30 -27.51
C ARG A 103 2.27 -3.79 -27.32
N SER A 104 1.39 -3.28 -26.45
CA SER A 104 1.32 -1.85 -26.13
C SER A 104 2.46 -1.37 -25.21
N ILE A 105 2.93 -2.25 -24.32
CA ILE A 105 4.01 -1.95 -23.36
C ILE A 105 5.39 -2.10 -24.02
N GLY A 106 5.53 -3.00 -24.99
CA GLY A 106 6.78 -3.28 -25.68
C GLY A 106 7.76 -4.14 -24.86
N PRO A 107 8.95 -4.45 -25.43
CA PRO A 107 10.01 -5.12 -24.69
C PRO A 107 10.57 -4.19 -23.60
N VAL A 108 10.66 -4.69 -22.37
CA VAL A 108 11.20 -3.96 -21.22
C VAL A 108 12.65 -4.39 -20.99
N ASP A 109 13.60 -3.46 -21.18
CA ASP A 109 15.00 -3.68 -20.84
C ASP A 109 15.18 -3.62 -19.30
N PRO A 110 15.56 -4.72 -18.61
CA PRO A 110 15.72 -4.73 -17.15
C PRO A 110 16.92 -3.90 -16.66
N THR A 111 17.77 -3.43 -17.58
CA THR A 111 18.87 -2.49 -17.32
C THR A 111 18.39 -1.03 -17.27
N GLN A 112 17.21 -0.72 -17.81
CA GLN A 112 16.55 0.58 -17.72
C GLN A 112 15.54 0.54 -16.57
N GLY A 113 15.96 0.93 -15.37
CA GLY A 113 15.25 0.66 -14.11
C GLY A 113 13.89 1.36 -13.88
N HIS A 114 13.20 1.81 -14.93
CA HIS A 114 11.89 2.46 -14.85
C HIS A 114 10.98 1.97 -15.99
N PRO A 115 9.71 1.58 -15.72
CA PRO A 115 8.75 1.22 -16.77
C PRO A 115 8.28 2.48 -17.51
N THR A 116 9.04 2.90 -18.51
CA THR A 116 8.59 3.91 -19.47
C THR A 116 7.64 3.24 -20.47
N ALA A 117 6.37 3.65 -20.48
CA ALA A 117 5.38 3.11 -21.40
C ALA A 117 5.82 3.35 -22.85
N ALA A 118 5.82 2.30 -23.67
CA ALA A 118 6.36 2.41 -25.01
C ALA A 118 5.57 3.38 -25.89
N ASN A 119 6.34 4.12 -26.69
CA ASN A 119 5.96 4.98 -27.81
C ASN A 119 5.71 6.48 -27.52
N ARG A 120 6.80 7.25 -27.60
CA ARG A 120 6.94 8.33 -28.60
C ARG A 120 8.39 8.73 -28.82
N GLY A 121 8.83 8.69 -30.08
CA GLY A 121 10.11 9.26 -30.51
C GLY A 121 10.05 10.79 -30.57
N ALA A 122 10.12 11.46 -29.42
CA ALA A 122 10.34 12.90 -29.31
C ALA A 122 10.90 13.22 -27.92
N MET A 123 12.18 13.62 -27.87
CA MET A 123 12.90 14.21 -26.72
C MET A 123 12.26 13.97 -25.33
N GLN A 124 12.58 12.84 -24.68
CA GLN A 124 12.08 12.55 -23.33
C GLN A 124 12.52 13.66 -22.35
N SER A 125 11.57 14.53 -21.99
CA SER A 125 11.70 15.42 -20.85
C SER A 125 11.88 14.59 -19.58
N VAL A 126 12.96 14.85 -18.84
CA VAL A 126 13.25 14.22 -17.54
C VAL A 126 12.17 14.57 -16.49
N PHE A 127 11.35 15.58 -16.76
CA PHE A 127 10.19 15.96 -15.96
C PHE A 127 8.88 15.53 -16.65
N PRO A 128 7.91 14.94 -15.92
CA PRO A 128 6.62 14.53 -16.48
C PRO A 128 5.81 15.75 -16.93
N SER A 129 5.69 15.95 -18.23
CA SER A 129 5.02 17.11 -18.85
C SER A 129 3.48 17.04 -18.82
N GLY A 130 2.89 16.36 -17.84
CA GLY A 130 1.45 16.14 -17.71
C GLY A 130 1.03 15.75 -16.29
N PRO A 131 -0.27 15.81 -15.97
CA PRO A 131 -0.76 15.47 -14.64
C PRO A 131 -0.48 14.00 -14.31
N THR A 132 0.31 13.75 -13.28
CA THR A 132 0.58 12.39 -12.79
C THR A 132 -0.70 11.77 -12.21
N THR A 133 -0.81 10.44 -12.21
CA THR A 133 -1.98 9.74 -11.66
C THR A 133 -2.27 10.13 -10.21
N ALA A 134 -1.22 10.40 -9.41
CA ALA A 134 -1.35 10.91 -8.05
C ALA A 134 -2.04 12.30 -8.01
N MET A 135 -1.66 13.23 -8.88
CA MET A 135 -2.31 14.54 -8.99
C MET A 135 -3.75 14.43 -9.52
N LEU A 136 -4.00 13.51 -10.46
CA LEU A 136 -5.34 13.26 -11.00
C LEU A 136 -6.28 12.71 -9.91
N VAL A 137 -5.85 11.70 -9.14
CA VAL A 137 -6.61 11.13 -8.02
C VAL A 137 -6.79 12.13 -6.88
N HIS A 138 -5.78 12.95 -6.58
CA HIS A 138 -5.89 13.99 -5.56
C HIS A 138 -6.91 15.06 -5.92
N THR A 139 -6.85 15.59 -7.15
CA THR A 139 -7.81 16.61 -7.63
C THR A 139 -9.21 16.05 -7.83
N ALA A 140 -9.36 14.78 -8.26
CA ALA A 140 -10.65 14.10 -8.29
C ALA A 140 -11.26 13.96 -6.88
N ARG A 141 -10.46 13.56 -5.87
CA ARG A 141 -10.91 13.49 -4.47
C ARG A 141 -11.33 14.87 -3.94
N GLN A 142 -10.55 15.92 -4.19
CA GLN A 142 -10.89 17.29 -3.78
C GLN A 142 -12.22 17.76 -4.38
N ARG A 143 -12.49 17.44 -5.66
CA ARG A 143 -13.78 17.73 -6.30
C ARG A 143 -14.93 16.96 -5.65
N ALA A 144 -14.76 15.66 -5.42
CA ALA A 144 -15.78 14.83 -4.79
C ALA A 144 -16.11 15.30 -3.36
N SER A 145 -15.09 15.62 -2.55
CA SER A 145 -15.27 16.20 -1.21
C SER A 145 -16.04 17.51 -1.27
N LYS A 146 -15.67 18.44 -2.17
CA LYS A 146 -16.39 19.71 -2.29
C LYS A 146 -17.86 19.50 -2.68
N ILE A 147 -18.17 18.65 -3.66
CA ILE A 147 -19.57 18.43 -4.08
C ILE A 147 -20.39 17.83 -2.92
N ALA A 148 -19.79 16.96 -2.10
CA ALA A 148 -20.44 16.40 -0.92
C ALA A 148 -20.65 17.45 0.20
N GLU A 149 -19.71 18.38 0.38
CA GLU A 149 -19.85 19.52 1.29
C GLU A 149 -20.95 20.49 0.82
N ASP A 150 -20.96 20.84 -0.48
CA ASP A 150 -21.98 21.69 -1.13
C ASP A 150 -23.40 21.05 -1.02
N GLU A 151 -23.52 19.71 -1.11
CA GLU A 151 -24.79 18.98 -0.93
C GLU A 151 -25.21 18.90 0.55
N ALA A 152 -24.27 18.63 1.46
CA ALA A 152 -24.54 18.56 2.88
C ALA A 152 -25.01 19.92 3.45
N GLU A 153 -24.46 21.04 2.96
CA GLU A 153 -24.96 22.37 3.34
C GLU A 153 -26.38 22.64 2.79
N ARG A 154 -26.67 22.27 1.53
CA ARG A 154 -28.03 22.34 0.96
C ARG A 154 -29.04 21.55 1.80
N MET A 155 -28.71 20.31 2.17
CA MET A 155 -29.54 19.51 3.06
C MET A 155 -29.73 20.15 4.44
N ARG A 156 -28.68 20.76 5.02
CA ARG A 156 -28.76 21.49 6.29
C ARG A 156 -29.64 22.74 6.21
N MET A 157 -29.76 23.35 5.04
CA MET A 157 -30.69 24.45 4.76
C MET A 157 -32.12 24.00 4.41
N GLY A 158 -32.40 22.69 4.40
CA GLY A 158 -33.73 22.15 4.06
C GLY A 158 -34.01 22.05 2.56
N HIS A 159 -33.00 22.22 1.70
CA HIS A 159 -33.14 21.94 0.27
C HIS A 159 -33.08 20.42 0.05
N HIS A 160 -34.21 19.85 -0.37
CA HIS A 160 -34.40 18.41 -0.57
C HIS A 160 -34.72 18.10 -2.03
N GLY A 161 -33.71 18.31 -2.88
CA GLY A 161 -33.73 18.02 -4.33
C GLY A 161 -32.32 18.08 -4.89
N ASP A 162 -32.10 17.48 -6.06
CA ASP A 162 -30.80 17.39 -6.74
C ASP A 162 -29.68 16.65 -5.96
N ARG A 163 -30.02 15.74 -5.03
CA ARG A 163 -29.01 14.91 -4.35
C ARG A 163 -28.29 13.97 -5.33
N GLN A 164 -26.96 14.01 -5.30
CA GLN A 164 -26.05 13.23 -6.14
C GLN A 164 -25.37 12.11 -5.36
N PHE A 165 -25.37 12.18 -4.01
CA PHE A 165 -24.91 11.11 -3.14
C PHE A 165 -26.09 10.36 -2.51
N ALA A 166 -26.17 9.06 -2.80
CA ALA A 166 -27.11 8.14 -2.16
C ALA A 166 -26.35 7.19 -1.22
N ASP A 167 -26.92 6.92 -0.04
CA ASP A 167 -26.43 5.87 0.84
C ASP A 167 -26.79 4.47 0.29
N ALA A 168 -26.03 3.44 0.68
CA ALA A 168 -26.26 2.06 0.27
C ALA A 168 -27.67 1.56 0.64
N PHE A 169 -28.22 2.00 1.77
CA PHE A 169 -29.61 1.67 2.15
C PHE A 169 -30.64 2.36 1.24
N LEU A 170 -30.42 3.62 0.88
CA LEU A 170 -31.26 4.37 -0.05
C LEU A 170 -31.26 3.72 -1.44
N LEU A 171 -30.07 3.34 -1.93
CA LEU A 171 -29.90 2.62 -3.19
C LEU A 171 -30.61 1.27 -3.17
N GLN A 172 -30.51 0.50 -2.08
CA GLN A 172 -31.23 -0.77 -1.94
C GLN A 172 -32.76 -0.56 -1.98
N GLN A 173 -33.29 0.47 -1.31
CA GLN A 173 -34.71 0.76 -1.30
C GLN A 173 -35.21 1.26 -2.67
N ALA A 174 -34.44 2.12 -3.35
CA ALA A 174 -34.73 2.60 -4.70
C ALA A 174 -34.74 1.44 -5.72
N LEU A 175 -33.75 0.56 -5.68
CA LEU A 175 -33.71 -0.66 -6.50
C LEU A 175 -34.88 -1.60 -6.19
N GLN A 176 -35.29 -1.76 -4.92
CA GLN A 176 -36.47 -2.56 -4.58
C GLN A 176 -37.77 -1.94 -5.12
N MET A 177 -37.88 -0.61 -5.14
CA MET A 177 -39.02 0.11 -5.75
C MET A 177 -39.04 -0.03 -7.28
N ARG A 178 -37.88 0.06 -7.94
CA ARG A 178 -37.74 -0.14 -9.38
C ARG A 178 -38.02 -1.60 -9.79
N ASP A 179 -37.31 -2.55 -9.18
CA ASP A 179 -37.27 -3.95 -9.62
C ASP A 179 -38.49 -4.76 -9.17
N VAL A 180 -39.04 -4.49 -7.98
CA VAL A 180 -40.18 -5.26 -7.42
C VAL A 180 -41.50 -4.53 -7.63
N GLN A 181 -41.53 -3.21 -7.41
CA GLN A 181 -42.78 -2.42 -7.50
C GLN A 181 -43.02 -1.83 -8.90
N ASN A 182 -42.02 -1.88 -9.79
CA ASN A 182 -42.09 -1.37 -11.17
C ASN A 182 -42.46 0.13 -11.24
N LEU A 183 -42.01 0.89 -10.24
CA LEU A 183 -42.12 2.34 -10.20
C LEU A 183 -41.15 2.98 -11.21
N PRO A 184 -41.53 4.09 -11.88
CA PRO A 184 -40.67 4.77 -12.83
C PRO A 184 -39.52 5.52 -12.14
N ASN A 185 -38.39 5.65 -12.83
CA ASN A 185 -37.17 6.28 -12.32
C ASN A 185 -37.43 7.69 -11.76
N ASP A 186 -38.14 8.55 -12.51
CA ASP A 186 -38.51 9.91 -12.12
C ASP A 186 -39.27 9.98 -10.77
N GLU A 187 -40.16 9.03 -10.50
CA GLU A 187 -40.97 9.00 -9.27
C GLU A 187 -40.12 8.53 -8.08
N ILE A 188 -39.27 7.52 -8.29
CA ILE A 188 -38.28 7.06 -7.30
C ILE A 188 -37.31 8.21 -6.94
N GLU A 189 -36.83 8.94 -7.94
CA GLU A 189 -35.96 10.11 -7.75
C GLU A 189 -36.68 11.23 -7.00
N SER A 190 -37.93 11.54 -7.34
CA SER A 190 -38.73 12.54 -6.63
C SER A 190 -39.03 12.15 -5.18
N ILE A 191 -39.31 10.87 -4.90
CA ILE A 191 -39.57 10.36 -3.54
C ILE A 191 -38.31 10.47 -2.67
N PHE A 192 -37.14 10.17 -3.23
CA PHE A 192 -35.86 10.25 -2.51
C PHE A 192 -35.14 11.60 -2.66
N GLY A 193 -35.74 12.62 -3.30
CA GLY A 193 -35.13 13.93 -3.52
C GLY A 193 -33.77 13.88 -4.23
N LEU A 194 -33.60 12.87 -5.09
CA LEU A 194 -32.39 12.64 -5.88
C LEU A 194 -32.33 13.60 -7.07
N LYS A 195 -31.17 13.64 -7.72
CA LYS A 195 -30.98 14.33 -8.99
C LYS A 195 -31.70 13.58 -10.11
N ALA A 196 -32.36 14.34 -11.00
CA ALA A 196 -32.95 13.83 -12.23
C ALA A 196 -31.93 13.03 -13.07
N GLY A 197 -32.27 11.79 -13.43
CA GLY A 197 -31.41 10.88 -14.19
C GLY A 197 -30.28 10.26 -13.36
N PHE A 198 -30.51 10.04 -12.06
CA PHE A 198 -29.62 9.30 -11.16
C PHE A 198 -29.87 7.79 -11.20
N MET A 199 -31.12 7.34 -11.27
CA MET A 199 -31.49 5.95 -11.50
C MET A 199 -31.03 5.46 -12.88
N ASP A 200 -31.06 6.32 -13.90
CA ASP A 200 -30.51 6.03 -15.23
C ASP A 200 -28.99 5.74 -15.20
N GLN A 201 -28.26 6.32 -14.24
CA GLN A 201 -26.82 6.05 -14.05
C GLN A 201 -26.53 4.68 -13.41
N LEU A 202 -27.55 4.02 -12.81
CA LEU A 202 -27.45 2.62 -12.40
C LEU A 202 -27.69 1.66 -13.58
N GLY A 203 -28.10 2.17 -14.75
CA GLY A 203 -28.40 1.39 -15.95
C GLY A 203 -29.74 0.64 -15.89
N ASP A 204 -30.01 -0.09 -16.97
CA ASP A 204 -31.29 -0.76 -17.19
C ASP A 204 -31.71 -1.71 -16.06
N ASN A 205 -33.02 -1.97 -15.97
CA ASN A 205 -33.61 -2.83 -14.96
C ASN A 205 -32.96 -4.22 -14.96
N GLY A 206 -32.36 -4.61 -13.84
CA GLY A 206 -31.64 -5.88 -13.68
C GLY A 206 -30.13 -5.84 -13.96
N VAL A 207 -29.55 -4.73 -14.47
CA VAL A 207 -28.09 -4.56 -14.57
C VAL A 207 -27.46 -4.43 -13.19
N VAL A 208 -28.09 -3.62 -12.33
CA VAL A 208 -27.84 -3.57 -10.89
C VAL A 208 -29.12 -4.02 -10.20
N SER A 209 -29.04 -5.06 -9.37
CA SER A 209 -30.18 -5.61 -8.61
C SER A 209 -30.03 -5.35 -7.11
N SER A 210 -31.14 -5.19 -6.39
CA SER A 210 -31.10 -5.10 -4.92
C SER A 210 -30.64 -6.43 -4.32
N PHE A 211 -29.67 -6.42 -3.40
CA PHE A 211 -29.21 -7.62 -2.70
C PHE A 211 -30.25 -8.09 -1.67
N THR A 212 -31.10 -9.04 -2.07
CA THR A 212 -31.99 -9.78 -1.17
C THR A 212 -31.24 -10.92 -0.48
N ARG A 213 -31.49 -11.12 0.81
CA ARG A 213 -30.85 -12.13 1.67
C ARG A 213 -31.88 -12.88 2.49
#